data_AF-A0A1I1QI75-F1
#
_entry.id   AF-A0A1I1QI75-F1
#
_cell.length_a   1.000
_cell.length_b   1.000
_cell.length_c   1.000
_cell.angle_alpha   90.00
_cell.angle_beta   90.00
_cell.angle_gamma   90.00
#
_symmetry.space_group_name_H-M   'P 1'
#
loop_
_entity.id
_entity.type
_entity.pdbx_description
1 polymer ?
#
loop_
_entity_poly.entity_id
_entity_poly.type
_entity_poly.pdbx_seq_one_letter_code
_entity_poly.pdbx_strand_id
1 'polypeptide(L)'
;MHFKNTIYRLGSTPKLSLKRFFIGMILFAISAALIIYGYLYEALFQIPGLVLLPIALFFALYGYLGIFANRFSQVLKDRSALNRDIF
;
A
#
# COMPACT_ATOMS: atom_id res chain seq x y z
N MET A 1 22.43 -18.04 9.74
CA MET A 1 22.20 -17.81 8.30
C MET A 1 20.71 -17.98 7.93
N HIS A 2 19.81 -17.08 8.34
CA HIS A 2 18.37 -17.20 7.99
C HIS A 2 17.68 -15.91 7.53
N PHE A 3 18.31 -14.74 7.70
CA PHE A 3 17.70 -13.46 7.31
C PHE A 3 17.80 -13.12 5.82
N LYS A 4 18.81 -13.64 5.11
CA LYS A 4 19.04 -13.32 3.69
C LYS A 4 17.96 -13.90 2.75
N ASN A 5 17.41 -15.08 3.05
CA ASN A 5 16.38 -15.70 2.22
C ASN A 5 15.04 -14.97 2.27
N THR A 6 14.73 -14.30 3.38
CA THR A 6 13.49 -13.52 3.51
C THR A 6 13.55 -12.29 2.60
N ILE A 7 14.67 -11.57 2.59
CA ILE A 7 14.89 -10.38 1.75
C ILE A 7 14.86 -10.74 0.25
N TYR A 8 15.45 -11.89 -0.14
CA TYR A 8 15.46 -12.33 -1.54
C TYR A 8 14.07 -12.80 -2.04
N ARG A 9 13.21 -13.33 -1.15
CA ARG A 9 11.80 -13.64 -1.47
C ARG A 9 10.88 -12.41 -1.46
N LEU A 10 11.26 -11.34 -0.76
CA LEU A 10 10.54 -10.06 -0.82
C LEU A 10 10.75 -9.32 -2.15
N GLY A 11 11.93 -9.44 -2.77
CA GLY A 11 12.20 -8.87 -4.09
C GLY A 11 11.53 -9.62 -5.26
N SER A 12 11.22 -10.92 -5.09
CA SER A 12 10.64 -11.77 -6.14
C SER A 12 9.12 -11.96 -6.05
N THR A 13 8.45 -11.36 -5.06
CA THR A 13 6.99 -11.52 -4.88
C THR A 13 6.26 -10.17 -4.89
N PRO A 14 5.81 -9.69 -6.06
CA PRO A 14 4.94 -8.51 -6.19
C PRO A 14 3.68 -8.56 -5.29
N LYS A 15 3.33 -9.76 -4.81
CA LYS A 15 2.16 -10.07 -3.98
C LYS A 15 2.24 -9.53 -2.55
N LEU A 16 3.43 -9.30 -1.98
CA LEU A 16 3.54 -8.91 -0.56
C LEU A 16 3.18 -7.43 -0.34
N SER A 17 3.62 -6.53 -1.23
CA SER A 17 3.27 -5.11 -1.18
C SER A 17 1.78 -4.87 -1.47
N LEU A 18 1.21 -5.69 -2.37
CA LEU A 18 -0.22 -5.67 -2.71
C LEU A 18 -1.10 -6.06 -1.52
N LYS A 19 -0.71 -7.09 -0.75
CA LYS A 19 -1.41 -7.44 0.50
C LYS A 19 -1.36 -6.31 1.53
N ARG A 20 -0.22 -5.64 1.68
CA ARG A 20 -0.06 -4.51 2.61
C ARG A 20 -0.93 -3.31 2.22
N PHE A 21 -1.08 -3.04 0.93
CA PHE A 21 -2.00 -2.01 0.41
C PHE A 21 -3.46 -2.30 0.77
N PHE A 22 -3.93 -3.54 0.54
CA PHE A 22 -5.32 -3.91 0.87
C PHE A 22 -5.61 -3.82 2.37
N ILE A 23 -4.66 -4.21 3.22
CA ILE A 23 -4.79 -4.05 4.67
C ILE A 23 -4.92 -2.57 5.04
N GLY A 24 -4.08 -1.71 4.46
CA GLY A 24 -4.17 -0.25 4.65
C GLY A 24 -5.50 0.34 4.19
N MET A 25 -6.04 -0.10 3.05
CA MET A 25 -7.36 0.33 2.57
C MET A 25 -8.51 -0.10 3.49
N ILE A 26 -8.49 -1.32 4.00
CA ILE A 26 -9.53 -1.78 4.95
C ILE A 26 -9.45 -0.96 6.24
N LEU A 27 -8.23 -0.72 6.76
CA LEU A 27 -8.03 0.12 7.94
C LEU A 27 -8.53 1.56 7.70
N PHE A 28 -8.26 2.12 6.52
CA PHE A 28 -8.74 3.44 6.12
C PHE A 28 -10.27 3.49 6.03
N ALA A 29 -10.90 2.49 5.43
CA ALA A 29 -12.36 2.39 5.35
C ALA A 29 -13.00 2.32 6.75
N ILE A 30 -12.39 1.57 7.68
CA ILE A 30 -12.85 1.50 9.08
C ILE A 30 -12.66 2.86 9.78
N SER A 31 -11.52 3.53 9.61
CA SER A 31 -11.29 4.89 10.11
C SER A 31 -12.33 5.87 9.61
N ALA A 32 -12.58 5.89 8.30
CA ALA A 32 -13.54 6.79 7.67
C ALA A 32 -14.96 6.51 8.18
N ALA A 33 -15.34 5.23 8.33
CA ALA A 33 -16.62 4.85 8.90
C ALA A 33 -16.78 5.33 10.35
N LEU A 34 -15.74 5.21 11.18
CA LEU A 34 -15.76 5.73 12.56
C LEU A 34 -15.89 7.26 12.59
N ILE A 35 -15.20 7.98 11.71
CA ILE A 35 -15.27 9.45 11.63
C ILE A 35 -16.68 9.88 11.22
N ILE A 36 -17.26 9.25 10.19
CA ILE A 36 -18.63 9.55 9.74
C ILE A 36 -19.64 9.23 10.83
N TYR A 37 -19.50 8.08 11.49
CA TYR A 37 -20.38 7.70 12.60
C TYR A 37 -20.26 8.68 13.77
N GLY A 38 -19.04 9.08 14.14
CA GLY A 38 -18.81 10.06 15.18
C GLY A 38 -19.33 11.47 14.84
N TYR A 39 -19.31 11.83 13.55
CA TYR A 39 -19.90 13.08 13.08
C TYR A 39 -21.44 13.08 13.13
N LEU A 40 -22.07 11.94 12.81
CA LEU A 40 -23.53 11.83 12.74
C LEU A 40 -24.23 11.58 14.08
N TYR A 41 -23.57 10.87 15.00
CA TYR A 41 -24.19 10.42 16.25
C TYR A 41 -23.49 10.98 17.49
N GLU A 42 -22.22 10.64 17.70
CA GLU A 42 -21.52 10.80 18.98
C GLU A 42 -20.05 11.20 18.74
N ALA A 43 -19.71 12.46 19.04
CA ALA A 43 -18.38 13.02 18.77
C ALA A 43 -17.22 12.22 19.44
N LEU A 44 -17.52 11.44 20.48
CA LEU A 44 -16.55 10.54 21.13
C LEU A 44 -15.97 9.50 20.17
N PHE A 45 -16.71 9.03 19.16
CA PHE A 45 -16.22 8.07 18.16
C PHE A 45 -15.39 8.73 17.06
N GLN A 46 -15.48 10.06 16.91
CA GLN A 46 -14.71 10.80 15.94
C GLN A 46 -13.23 10.87 16.31
N ILE A 47 -12.91 11.01 17.61
CA ILE A 47 -11.54 11.11 18.13
C ILE A 47 -10.68 9.87 17.77
N PRO A 48 -11.10 8.61 18.08
CA PRO A 48 -10.32 7.44 17.70
C PRO A 48 -10.23 7.28 16.17
N GLY A 49 -11.29 7.63 15.42
CA GLY A 49 -11.25 7.63 13.95
C GLY A 49 -10.18 8.58 13.39
N LEU A 50 -10.06 9.78 13.95
CA LEU A 50 -9.09 10.80 13.56
C LEU A 50 -7.64 10.41 13.89
N VAL A 51 -7.42 9.73 15.02
CA VAL A 51 -6.10 9.21 15.41
C VAL A 51 -5.68 8.04 14.51
N LEU A 52 -6.63 7.19 14.13
CA LEU A 52 -6.38 6.01 13.29
C LEU A 52 -6.16 6.38 11.80
N LEU A 53 -6.74 7.50 11.34
CA LEU A 53 -6.66 8.00 9.97
C LEU A 53 -5.22 8.21 9.43
N PRO A 54 -4.30 8.95 10.10
CA PRO A 54 -2.94 9.13 9.61
C PRO A 54 -2.15 7.82 9.53
N ILE A 55 -2.42 6.88 10.44
CA ILE A 55 -1.82 5.54 10.40
C ILE A 55 -2.31 4.79 9.16
N ALA A 56 -3.62 4.79 8.91
CA ALA A 56 -4.21 4.17 7.74
C ALA A 56 -3.69 4.80 6.43
N LEU A 57 -3.57 6.13 6.37
CA LEU A 57 -3.00 6.85 5.24
C LEU A 57 -1.54 6.49 5.00
N PHE A 58 -0.72 6.37 6.04
CA PHE A 58 0.67 5.92 5.93
C PHE A 58 0.75 4.54 5.28
N PHE A 59 -0.04 3.57 5.76
CA PHE A 59 -0.08 2.22 5.17
C PHE A 59 -0.63 2.20 3.74
N ALA A 60 -1.64 3.01 3.43
CA ALA A 60 -2.20 3.13 2.09
C ALA A 60 -1.18 3.71 1.10
N LEU A 61 -0.47 4.79 1.47
CA LEU A 61 0.58 5.41 0.67
C LEU A 61 1.76 4.44 0.45
N TYR A 62 2.21 3.77 1.52
CA TYR A 62 3.29 2.78 1.43
C TYR A 62 2.91 1.59 0.54
N GLY A 63 1.64 1.17 0.59
CA GLY A 63 1.10 0.14 -0.30
C GLY A 63 1.00 0.57 -1.76
N TYR A 64 0.56 1.81 -2.02
CA TYR A 64 0.48 2.38 -3.37
C TYR A 64 1.86 2.46 -4.03
N LEU A 65 2.88 2.93 -3.29
CA LEU A 65 4.27 2.95 -3.77
C LEU A 65 4.76 1.57 -4.19
N GLY A 66 4.30 0.51 -3.53
CA GLY A 66 4.60 -0.88 -3.90
C GLY A 66 3.95 -1.33 -5.22
N ILE A 67 2.68 -0.97 -5.46
CA ILE A 67 1.99 -1.25 -6.74
C ILE A 67 2.62 -0.42 -7.87
N PHE A 68 2.93 0.84 -7.58
CA PHE A 68 3.59 1.75 -8.50
C PHE A 68 4.97 1.21 -8.90
N ALA A 69 5.80 0.77 -7.95
CA ALA A 69 7.10 0.17 -8.25
C ALA A 69 7.00 -1.08 -9.15
N ASN A 70 5.95 -1.90 -8.97
CA ASN A 70 5.73 -3.08 -9.79
C ASN A 70 5.24 -2.75 -11.21
N ARG A 71 4.38 -1.73 -11.38
CA ARG A 71 3.99 -1.26 -12.73
C ARG A 71 5.13 -0.50 -13.39
N PHE A 72 5.89 0.30 -12.65
CA PHE A 72 7.01 1.07 -13.14
C PHE A 72 8.17 0.18 -13.61
N SER A 73 8.45 -0.92 -12.88
CA SER A 73 9.46 -1.90 -13.31
C SER A 73 9.06 -2.64 -14.58
N GLN A 74 7.76 -2.89 -14.80
CA GLN A 74 7.25 -3.43 -16.07
C GLN A 74 7.41 -2.42 -17.20
N VAL A 75 7.02 -1.16 -16.99
CA VAL A 75 7.22 -0.09 -17.98
C VAL A 75 8.69 0.09 -18.35
N LEU A 76 9.61 0.03 -17.38
CA LEU A 76 11.05 0.10 -17.63
C LEU A 76 11.55 -1.11 -18.42
N LYS A 77 11.07 -2.32 -18.11
CA LYS A 77 11.40 -3.53 -18.88
C LYS A 77 10.92 -3.44 -20.32
N ASP A 78 9.68 -3.01 -20.54
CA ASP A 78 9.11 -2.86 -21.88
C ASP A 78 9.89 -1.82 -22.69
N ARG A 79 10.28 -0.70 -22.07
CA ARG A 79 11.17 0.31 -22.68
C ARG A 79 12.55 -0.24 -23.02
N SER A 80 13.12 -1.08 -22.15
CA SER A 80 14.44 -1.69 -22.37
C SER A 80 14.44 -2.79 -23.44
N ALA A 81 13.31 -3.51 -23.60
CA ALA A 81 13.12 -4.50 -24.66
C ALA A 81 13.00 -3.78 -26.00
N LEU A 82 12.13 -2.77 -26.10
CA LEU A 82 11.96 -1.96 -27.31
C LEU A 82 13.28 -1.34 -27.79
N ASN A 83 14.12 -0.84 -26.87
CA ASN A 83 15.41 -0.25 -27.25
C ASN A 83 16.42 -1.29 -27.76
N ARG A 84 16.26 -2.57 -27.42
CA ARG A 84 17.15 -3.65 -27.87
C ARG A 84 16.80 -4.18 -29.26
N ASP A 85 15.55 -3.99 -29.69
CA ASP A 85 15.05 -4.48 -30.99
C ASP A 85 15.33 -3.48 -32.13
N ILE A 86 15.77 -2.26 -31.79
CA ILE A 86 16.03 -1.14 -32.70
C ILE A 86 17.54 -1.01 -33.03
N PHE A 87 18.42 -1.75 -32.35
CA PHE A 87 19.87 -1.84 -32.61
C PHE A 87 20.27 -3.25 -33.02
#